data_AF-A0A0G0MTI8-F1
#
_entry.id   AF-A0A0G0MTI8-F1
#
_cell.length_a   1.000
_cell.length_b   1.000
_cell.length_c   1.000
_cell.angle_alpha   90.00
_cell.angle_beta   90.00
_cell.angle_gamma   90.00
#
_symmetry.space_group_name_H-M   'P 1'
#
loop_
_entity.id
_entity.type
_entity.pdbx_description
1 polymer ?
#
loop_
_entity_poly.entity_id
_entity_poly.type
_entity_poly.pdbx_seq_one_letter_code
_entity_poly.pdbx_strand_id
1 'polypeptide(L)'
;MLASGIFLLISPIRWFPEFYDVRYMGIAAFICAAAIFFLPKIFLVPAGAPGAEKKNKSADLFQVGLSLAIINNALGDMGLYQLYKVGFEYDKFIHLTTSFLAILIIATVLEGRFEVRVFYSILVALIIVVFAGLFWELFEYLSDTVLKTHIYGVYGVNINSDTQFDILSNVVGSLAGVLVLFFKKRSSVFGGLKIKN
;
A
#
# COMPACT_ATOMS: atom_id res chain seq x y z
N MET A 1 -8.80 -10.38 -9.81
CA MET A 1 -9.07 -10.71 -8.39
C MET A 1 -10.33 -11.56 -8.23
N LEU A 2 -11.53 -11.12 -8.64
CA LEU A 2 -12.76 -11.93 -8.47
C LEU A 2 -12.69 -13.31 -9.14
N ALA A 3 -12.32 -13.37 -10.43
CA ALA A 3 -12.17 -14.64 -11.15
C ALA A 3 -11.11 -15.55 -10.50
N SER A 4 -9.97 -14.97 -10.08
CA SER A 4 -8.92 -15.66 -9.34
C SER A 4 -9.42 -16.20 -8.00
N GLY A 5 -10.21 -15.41 -7.26
CA GLY A 5 -10.81 -15.81 -5.99
C GLY A 5 -11.78 -16.98 -6.16
N ILE A 6 -12.68 -16.92 -7.16
CA ILE A 6 -13.57 -18.04 -7.50
C ILE A 6 -12.73 -19.28 -7.83
N PHE A 7 -11.75 -19.14 -8.72
CA PHE A 7 -10.88 -20.24 -9.14
C PHE A 7 -10.19 -20.90 -7.95
N LEU A 8 -9.60 -20.11 -7.04
CA LEU A 8 -8.94 -20.62 -5.83
C LEU A 8 -9.93 -21.29 -4.86
N LEU A 9 -11.18 -20.82 -4.76
CA LEU A 9 -12.19 -21.44 -3.90
C LEU A 9 -12.75 -22.76 -4.43
N ILE A 10 -12.78 -22.96 -5.75
CA ILE A 10 -13.36 -24.18 -6.35
C ILE A 10 -12.30 -25.20 -6.77
N SER A 11 -11.07 -24.76 -7.04
CA SER A 11 -10.02 -25.67 -7.54
C SER A 11 -9.64 -26.71 -6.48
N PRO A 12 -9.24 -27.93 -6.89
CA PRO A 12 -8.68 -28.91 -5.97
C PRO A 12 -7.39 -28.38 -5.31
N ILE A 13 -7.29 -28.45 -3.99
CA ILE A 13 -6.14 -27.96 -3.21
C ILE A 13 -4.82 -28.61 -3.69
N ARG A 14 -4.86 -29.90 -4.05
CA ARG A 14 -3.72 -30.67 -4.57
C ARG A 14 -3.10 -30.14 -5.87
N TRP A 15 -3.72 -29.16 -6.55
CA TRP A 15 -3.13 -28.51 -7.72
C TRP A 15 -2.09 -27.45 -7.36
N PHE A 16 -2.04 -27.05 -6.10
CA PHE A 16 -1.19 -25.98 -5.61
C PHE A 16 -0.11 -26.55 -4.68
N PRO A 17 1.09 -25.94 -4.65
CA PRO A 17 2.10 -26.24 -3.64
C PRO A 17 1.56 -26.15 -2.20
N GLU A 18 2.05 -27.02 -1.33
CA GLU A 18 1.57 -27.18 0.05
C GLU A 18 1.72 -25.95 0.93
N PHE A 19 2.60 -25.01 0.55
CA PHE A 19 2.80 -23.77 1.28
C PHE A 19 1.73 -22.69 0.99
N TYR A 20 0.80 -22.93 0.06
CA TYR A 20 -0.32 -22.02 -0.19
C TYR A 20 -1.55 -22.44 0.61
N ASP A 21 -2.10 -21.52 1.40
CA ASP A 21 -3.48 -21.63 1.87
C ASP A 21 -4.45 -21.13 0.79
N VAL A 22 -4.73 -22.02 -0.16
CA VAL A 22 -5.54 -21.73 -1.36
C VAL A 22 -6.92 -21.17 -1.01
N ARG A 23 -7.55 -21.66 0.07
CA ARG A 23 -8.90 -21.22 0.45
C ARG A 23 -8.87 -19.84 1.10
N TYR A 24 -7.91 -19.61 1.99
CA TYR A 24 -7.66 -18.29 2.54
C TYR A 24 -7.38 -17.26 1.44
N MET A 25 -6.46 -17.56 0.52
CA MET A 25 -6.14 -16.68 -0.61
C MET A 25 -7.36 -16.37 -1.48
N GLY A 26 -8.23 -17.37 -1.68
CA GLY A 26 -9.51 -17.18 -2.38
C GLY A 26 -10.41 -16.16 -1.68
N ILE A 27 -10.62 -16.29 -0.37
CA ILE A 27 -11.41 -15.36 0.45
C ILE A 27 -10.77 -13.96 0.46
N ALA A 28 -9.46 -13.90 0.71
CA ALA A 28 -8.69 -12.65 0.71
C ALA A 28 -8.84 -11.91 -0.63
N ALA A 29 -8.80 -12.62 -1.76
CA ALA A 29 -9.00 -12.03 -3.08
C ALA A 29 -10.38 -11.33 -3.23
N PHE A 30 -11.45 -11.86 -2.62
CA PHE A 30 -12.76 -11.20 -2.60
C PHE A 30 -12.76 -9.96 -1.70
N ILE A 31 -12.20 -10.07 -0.49
CA ILE A 31 -12.11 -8.95 0.46
C ILE A 31 -11.32 -7.80 -0.17
N CYS A 32 -10.16 -8.11 -0.76
CA CYS A 32 -9.33 -7.14 -1.46
C CYS A 32 -10.04 -6.54 -2.69
N ALA A 33 -10.75 -7.35 -3.50
CA ALA A 33 -11.52 -6.82 -4.62
C ALA A 33 -12.65 -5.87 -4.16
N ALA A 34 -13.33 -6.22 -3.06
CA ALA A 34 -14.33 -5.36 -2.45
C ALA A 34 -13.71 -4.06 -1.92
N ALA A 35 -12.56 -4.14 -1.23
CA ALA A 35 -11.84 -2.97 -0.74
C ALA A 35 -11.44 -2.03 -1.89
N ILE A 36 -10.85 -2.56 -2.98
CA ILE A 36 -10.48 -1.81 -4.18
C ILE A 36 -11.69 -1.14 -4.82
N PHE A 37 -12.85 -1.78 -4.83
CA PHE A 37 -14.03 -1.24 -5.49
C PHE A 37 -14.81 -0.25 -4.63
N PHE A 38 -14.94 -0.49 -3.33
CA PHE A 38 -15.81 0.29 -2.45
C PHE A 38 -15.10 1.42 -1.71
N LEU A 39 -13.86 1.22 -1.25
CA LEU A 39 -13.16 2.27 -0.47
C LEU A 39 -12.94 3.56 -1.26
N PRO A 40 -12.51 3.55 -2.54
CA PRO A 40 -12.31 4.79 -3.29
C PRO A 40 -13.60 5.60 -3.46
N LYS A 41 -14.76 4.93 -3.48
CA LYS A 41 -16.06 5.59 -3.65
C LYS A 41 -16.45 6.48 -2.49
N ILE A 42 -15.87 6.25 -1.30
CA ILE A 42 -16.04 7.12 -0.14
C ILE A 42 -15.50 8.54 -0.44
N PHE A 43 -14.55 8.65 -1.37
CA PHE A 43 -13.93 9.92 -1.75
C PHE A 43 -14.57 10.57 -2.98
N LEU A 44 -15.54 9.94 -3.66
CA LEU A 44 -16.18 10.55 -4.82
C LEU A 44 -17.07 11.74 -4.42
N VAL A 45 -17.23 12.69 -5.36
CA VAL A 45 -18.18 13.80 -5.27
C VAL A 45 -19.11 13.82 -6.48
N PRO A 46 -20.34 14.35 -6.33
CA PRO A 46 -21.27 14.51 -7.45
C PRO A 46 -20.65 15.35 -8.58
N ALA A 47 -20.95 15.01 -9.83
CA ALA A 47 -20.37 15.67 -11.01
C ALA A 47 -20.62 17.18 -11.07
N GLY A 48 -21.74 17.66 -10.48
CA GLY A 48 -22.06 19.09 -10.39
C GLY A 48 -21.38 19.84 -9.24
N ALA A 49 -20.60 19.16 -8.39
CA ALA A 49 -19.94 19.81 -7.26
C ALA A 49 -18.74 20.67 -7.70
N PRO A 50 -18.42 21.76 -6.98
CA PRO A 50 -17.24 22.58 -7.27
C PRO A 50 -15.94 21.75 -7.25
N GLY A 51 -15.22 21.76 -8.37
CA GLY A 51 -13.96 21.02 -8.54
C GLY A 51 -14.14 19.50 -8.64
N ALA A 52 -15.32 19.01 -9.03
CA ALA A 52 -15.63 17.57 -9.08
C ALA A 52 -14.61 16.75 -9.88
N GLU A 53 -14.17 17.24 -11.03
CA GLU A 53 -13.16 16.56 -11.86
C GLU A 53 -11.85 16.30 -11.08
N LYS A 54 -11.28 17.34 -10.45
CA LYS A 54 -10.05 17.22 -9.66
C LYS A 54 -10.25 16.29 -8.46
N LYS A 55 -11.37 16.41 -7.76
CA LYS A 55 -11.70 15.62 -6.57
C LYS A 55 -11.90 14.14 -6.90
N ASN A 56 -12.59 13.83 -8.00
CA ASN A 56 -12.81 12.46 -8.45
C ASN A 56 -11.53 11.83 -9.01
N LYS A 57 -10.68 12.61 -9.68
CA LYS A 57 -9.34 12.14 -10.08
C LYS A 57 -8.48 11.73 -8.89
N SER A 58 -8.62 12.39 -7.73
CA SER A 58 -7.95 11.94 -6.49
C SER A 58 -8.49 10.59 -6.01
N ALA A 59 -9.79 10.33 -6.13
CA ALA A 59 -10.37 9.03 -5.80
C ALA A 59 -9.85 7.92 -6.74
N ASP A 60 -9.72 8.20 -8.04
CA ASP A 60 -9.16 7.26 -9.01
C ASP A 60 -7.69 6.94 -8.68
N LEU A 61 -6.90 7.95 -8.32
CA LEU A 61 -5.51 7.76 -7.88
C LEU A 61 -5.42 6.91 -6.60
N PHE A 62 -6.33 7.12 -5.66
CA PHE A 62 -6.44 6.27 -4.47
C PHE A 62 -6.74 4.81 -4.84
N GLN A 63 -7.68 4.58 -5.77
CA GLN A 63 -8.01 3.24 -6.25
C GLN A 63 -6.81 2.54 -6.90
N VAL A 64 -6.11 3.23 -7.79
CA VAL A 64 -4.89 2.70 -8.45
C VAL A 64 -3.85 2.35 -7.41
N GLY A 65 -3.62 3.26 -6.47
CA GLY A 65 -2.67 3.08 -5.38
C GLY A 65 -2.97 1.89 -4.49
N LEU A 66 -4.21 1.77 -4.04
CA LEU A 66 -4.71 0.64 -3.26
C LEU A 66 -4.56 -0.67 -4.04
N SER A 67 -4.86 -0.66 -5.34
CA SER A 67 -4.71 -1.83 -6.21
C SER A 67 -3.25 -2.26 -6.31
N LEU A 68 -2.33 -1.32 -6.49
CA LEU A 68 -0.89 -1.62 -6.54
C LEU A 68 -0.39 -2.21 -5.23
N ALA A 69 -0.75 -1.63 -4.08
CA ALA A 69 -0.36 -2.14 -2.77
C ALA A 69 -0.86 -3.58 -2.54
N ILE A 70 -2.14 -3.83 -2.82
CA ILE A 70 -2.75 -5.16 -2.68
C ILE A 70 -2.12 -6.17 -3.64
N ILE A 71 -1.91 -5.81 -4.91
CA ILE A 71 -1.28 -6.71 -5.88
C ILE A 71 0.16 -7.04 -5.46
N ASN A 72 0.92 -6.05 -5.00
CA ASN A 72 2.30 -6.24 -4.56
C ASN A 72 2.39 -7.24 -3.39
N ASN A 73 1.50 -7.10 -2.40
CA ASN A 73 1.40 -8.02 -1.27
C ASN A 73 0.92 -9.42 -1.70
N ALA A 74 -0.09 -9.50 -2.57
CA ALA A 74 -0.58 -10.77 -3.12
C ALA A 74 0.50 -11.53 -3.93
N LEU A 75 1.38 -10.82 -4.64
CA LEU A 75 2.54 -11.45 -5.29
C LEU A 75 3.51 -12.06 -4.26
N GLY A 76 3.66 -11.42 -3.10
CA GLY A 76 4.38 -11.98 -1.94
C GLY A 76 3.80 -13.32 -1.53
N ASP A 77 2.49 -13.36 -1.27
CA ASP A 77 1.75 -14.58 -0.93
C ASP A 77 1.82 -15.64 -2.03
N MET A 78 1.93 -15.23 -3.29
CA MET A 78 2.16 -16.12 -4.44
C MET A 78 3.60 -16.66 -4.51
N GLY A 79 4.43 -16.43 -3.49
CA GLY A 79 5.74 -17.06 -3.33
C GLY A 79 6.91 -16.11 -3.53
N LEU A 80 6.70 -14.82 -3.87
CA LEU A 80 7.82 -13.87 -3.95
C LEU A 80 8.47 -13.63 -2.58
N TYR A 81 7.75 -13.85 -1.48
CA TYR A 81 8.34 -13.91 -0.15
C TYR A 81 9.46 -14.94 -0.04
N GLN A 82 9.45 -16.02 -0.84
CA GLN A 82 10.48 -17.07 -0.82
C GLN A 82 11.80 -16.65 -1.50
N LEU A 83 11.86 -15.48 -2.13
CA LEU A 83 13.09 -14.98 -2.78
C LEU A 83 14.22 -14.69 -1.79
N TYR A 84 13.94 -14.60 -0.48
CA TYR A 84 14.98 -14.47 0.54
C TYR A 84 16.01 -15.63 0.45
N LYS A 85 15.58 -16.82 0.02
CA LYS A 85 16.43 -18.01 -0.17
C LYS A 85 17.53 -17.80 -1.21
N VAL A 86 17.36 -16.83 -2.11
CA VAL A 86 18.34 -16.45 -3.13
C VAL A 86 18.93 -15.06 -2.87
N GLY A 87 18.78 -14.54 -1.63
CA GLY A 87 19.38 -13.28 -1.19
C GLY A 87 18.55 -12.03 -1.49
N PHE A 88 17.26 -12.17 -1.79
CA PHE A 88 16.38 -11.01 -2.05
C PHE A 88 15.17 -10.99 -1.11
N GLU A 89 15.18 -10.05 -0.16
CA GLU A 89 14.12 -9.88 0.84
C GLU A 89 12.94 -9.08 0.24
N TYR A 90 12.05 -9.77 -0.47
CA TYR A 90 10.88 -9.16 -1.11
C TYR A 90 9.97 -8.43 -0.13
N ASP A 91 9.90 -8.90 1.11
CA ASP A 91 9.16 -8.28 2.19
C ASP A 91 9.62 -6.85 2.48
N LYS A 92 10.93 -6.63 2.65
CA LYS A 92 11.51 -5.28 2.83
C LYS A 92 11.26 -4.38 1.62
N PHE A 93 11.27 -4.96 0.42
CA PHE A 93 10.89 -4.26 -0.79
C PHE A 93 9.42 -3.82 -0.79
N ILE A 94 8.49 -4.64 -0.29
CA ILE A 94 7.07 -4.25 -0.13
C ILE A 94 6.95 -3.11 0.89
N HIS A 95 7.61 -3.19 2.04
CA HIS A 95 7.59 -2.13 3.05
C HIS A 95 8.08 -0.79 2.48
N LEU A 96 9.18 -0.80 1.75
CA LEU A 96 9.72 0.38 1.08
C LEU A 96 8.76 0.93 0.01
N THR A 97 8.29 0.08 -0.90
CA THR A 97 7.46 0.53 -2.04
C THR A 97 6.05 0.95 -1.62
N THR A 98 5.45 0.23 -0.68
CA THR A 98 4.09 0.52 -0.20
C THR A 98 4.05 1.82 0.59
N SER A 99 5.01 2.04 1.50
CA SER A 99 5.11 3.30 2.23
C SER A 99 5.39 4.50 1.31
N PHE A 100 6.28 4.33 0.32
CA PHE A 100 6.54 5.32 -0.72
C PHE A 100 5.26 5.70 -1.48
N LEU A 101 4.55 4.71 -2.02
CA LEU A 101 3.31 4.94 -2.77
C LEU A 101 2.25 5.58 -1.87
N ALA A 102 2.09 5.09 -0.65
CA ALA A 102 1.09 5.60 0.30
C ALA A 102 1.29 7.10 0.58
N ILE A 103 2.53 7.56 0.76
CA ILE A 103 2.80 9.00 0.91
C ILE A 103 2.34 9.79 -0.31
N LEU A 104 2.70 9.35 -1.52
CA LEU A 104 2.32 10.04 -2.76
C LEU A 104 0.79 10.12 -2.91
N ILE A 105 0.11 9.01 -2.66
CA ILE A 105 -1.33 8.88 -2.85
C ILE A 105 -2.08 9.67 -1.78
N ILE A 106 -1.81 9.40 -0.49
CA ILE A 106 -2.54 10.04 0.62
C ILE A 106 -2.37 11.55 0.56
N ALA A 107 -1.15 12.06 0.35
CA ALA A 107 -0.92 13.50 0.25
C ALA A 107 -1.66 14.11 -0.95
N THR A 108 -1.65 13.44 -2.11
CA THR A 108 -2.37 13.90 -3.31
C THR A 108 -3.89 13.86 -3.13
N VAL A 109 -4.41 12.88 -2.40
CA VAL A 109 -5.84 12.79 -2.04
C VAL A 109 -6.19 13.92 -1.08
N LEU A 110 -5.41 14.15 -0.02
CA LEU A 110 -5.65 15.23 0.94
C LEU A 110 -5.64 16.60 0.26
N GLU A 111 -4.69 16.85 -0.64
CA GLU A 111 -4.65 18.10 -1.41
C GLU A 111 -5.78 18.20 -2.44
N GLY A 112 -6.02 17.15 -3.23
CA GLY A 112 -6.95 17.21 -4.35
C GLY A 112 -8.41 17.07 -3.95
N ARG A 113 -8.72 16.21 -2.97
CA ARG A 113 -10.07 15.93 -2.50
C ARG A 113 -10.53 16.86 -1.37
N PHE A 114 -9.64 17.11 -0.42
CA PHE A 114 -9.95 17.86 0.81
C PHE A 114 -9.36 19.26 0.82
N GLU A 115 -8.66 19.66 -0.25
CA GLU A 115 -8.07 20.99 -0.41
C GLU A 115 -7.12 21.38 0.74
N VAL A 116 -6.55 20.37 1.40
CA VAL A 116 -5.56 20.56 2.47
C VAL A 116 -4.29 21.11 1.82
N ARG A 117 -3.66 22.09 2.48
CA ARG A 117 -2.40 22.65 1.97
C ARG A 117 -1.35 21.55 1.92
N VAL A 118 -0.60 21.49 0.82
CA VAL A 118 0.41 20.45 0.54
C VAL A 118 1.29 20.09 1.73
N PHE A 119 1.80 21.08 2.46
CA PHE A 119 2.65 20.83 3.62
C PHE A 119 1.93 19.99 4.69
N TYR A 120 0.68 20.34 5.02
CA TYR A 120 -0.15 19.58 5.95
C TYR A 120 -0.58 18.23 5.37
N SER A 121 -0.85 18.15 4.06
CA SER A 121 -1.15 16.87 3.39
C SER A 121 0.01 15.88 3.52
N ILE A 122 1.25 16.35 3.34
CA ILE A 122 2.46 15.54 3.52
C ILE A 122 2.61 15.11 4.98
N LEU A 123 2.44 16.04 5.93
CA LEU A 123 2.56 15.74 7.35
C LEU A 123 1.53 14.71 7.82
N VAL A 124 0.26 14.87 7.41
CA VAL A 124 -0.81 13.93 7.73
C VAL A 124 -0.56 12.58 7.05
N ALA A 125 -0.09 12.56 5.80
CA ALA A 125 0.27 11.32 5.11
C ALA A 125 1.40 10.57 5.85
N LEU A 126 2.45 11.28 6.28
CA LEU A 126 3.53 10.71 7.09
C LEU A 126 3.01 10.08 8.38
N ILE A 127 2.15 10.79 9.12
CA ILE A 127 1.55 10.27 10.35
C ILE A 127 0.77 8.99 10.04
N ILE A 128 -0.12 9.02 9.04
CA ILE A 128 -0.93 7.86 8.67
C ILE A 128 -0.05 6.66 8.30
N VAL A 129 0.98 6.85 7.47
CA VAL A 129 1.85 5.76 7.01
C VAL A 129 2.67 5.18 8.16
N VAL A 130 3.21 6.01 9.06
CA VAL A 130 3.94 5.54 10.24
C VAL A 130 3.04 4.71 11.15
N PHE A 131 1.84 5.21 11.47
CA PHE A 131 0.90 4.48 12.32
C PHE A 131 0.41 3.19 11.64
N ALA A 132 0.17 3.21 10.33
CA ALA A 132 -0.21 2.02 9.58
C ALA A 132 0.91 0.96 9.58
N GLY A 133 2.16 1.37 9.40
CA GLY A 133 3.32 0.47 9.49
C GLY A 133 3.45 -0.17 10.87
N LEU A 134 3.38 0.64 11.94
CA LEU A 134 3.43 0.11 13.31
C LEU A 134 2.25 -0.81 13.63
N PHE A 135 1.05 -0.49 13.12
CA PHE A 135 -0.12 -1.33 13.29
C PHE A 135 0.02 -2.66 12.54
N TRP A 136 0.67 -2.66 11.37
CA TRP A 136 0.95 -3.87 10.61
C TRP A 136 1.86 -4.82 11.40
N GLU A 137 2.98 -4.33 11.92
CA GLU A 137 3.89 -5.13 12.77
C GLU A 137 3.17 -5.71 13.99
N LEU A 138 2.33 -4.90 14.64
CA LEU A 138 1.52 -5.35 15.77
C LEU A 138 0.51 -6.42 15.35
N PHE A 139 -0.11 -6.26 14.18
CA PHE A 139 -1.05 -7.22 13.63
C PHE A 139 -0.36 -8.55 13.34
N GLU A 140 0.83 -8.56 12.76
CA GLU A 140 1.59 -9.78 12.52
C GLU A 140 1.95 -10.49 13.83
N TYR A 141 2.51 -9.74 14.79
CA TYR A 141 2.82 -10.26 16.12
C TYR A 141 1.60 -10.91 16.79
N LEU A 142 0.46 -10.22 16.78
CA LEU A 142 -0.77 -10.73 17.39
C LEU A 142 -1.34 -11.94 16.64
N SER A 143 -1.31 -11.92 15.31
CA SER A 143 -1.80 -13.04 14.49
C SER A 143 -0.98 -14.30 14.75
N ASP A 144 0.33 -14.20 14.86
CA ASP A 144 1.16 -15.37 15.18
C ASP A 144 1.04 -15.82 16.63
N THR A 145 0.89 -14.87 17.55
CA THR A 145 0.71 -15.20 18.96
C THR A 145 -0.61 -15.91 19.20
N VAL A 146 -1.70 -15.41 18.61
CA VAL A 146 -3.07 -15.85 18.87
C VAL A 146 -3.55 -16.92 17.89
N LEU A 147 -3.30 -16.74 16.59
CA LEU A 147 -3.86 -17.54 15.51
C LEU A 147 -2.85 -18.54 14.89
N LYS A 148 -1.57 -18.45 15.25
CA LYS A 148 -0.50 -19.32 14.72
C LYS A 148 -0.41 -19.25 13.19
N THR A 149 -0.57 -18.05 12.65
CA THR A 149 -0.59 -17.78 11.20
C THR A 149 0.77 -17.95 10.52
N HIS A 150 1.87 -17.93 11.28
CA HIS A 150 3.24 -17.99 10.77
C HIS A 150 3.56 -16.87 9.78
N ILE A 151 2.92 -15.70 9.94
CA ILE A 151 3.20 -14.49 9.14
C ILE A 151 4.30 -13.64 9.77
N TYR A 152 4.58 -13.83 11.06
CA TYR A 152 5.53 -13.04 11.83
C TYR A 152 6.88 -13.76 11.92
N GLY A 153 7.96 -13.09 11.53
CA GLY A 153 9.32 -13.63 11.68
C GLY A 153 9.57 -14.91 10.89
N VAL A 154 9.07 -14.97 9.65
CA VAL A 154 9.47 -16.02 8.71
C VAL A 154 10.98 -15.88 8.46
N TYR A 155 11.65 -16.94 8.03
CA TYR A 155 13.05 -16.97 7.55
C TYR A 155 14.15 -17.36 8.56
N GLY A 156 13.82 -17.71 9.81
CA GLY A 156 14.83 -18.15 10.78
C GLY A 156 15.77 -17.04 11.25
N VAL A 157 15.37 -15.78 11.03
CA VAL A 157 16.04 -14.56 11.51
C VAL A 157 15.45 -14.18 12.86
N ASN A 158 16.21 -13.42 13.66
CA ASN A 158 15.71 -12.88 14.92
C ASN A 158 14.51 -11.94 14.63
N ILE A 159 13.38 -12.25 15.24
CA ILE A 159 12.11 -11.50 15.13
C ILE A 159 12.30 -9.99 15.35
N ASN A 160 13.15 -9.59 16.30
CA ASN A 160 13.38 -8.18 16.58
C ASN A 160 14.12 -7.47 15.44
N SER A 161 15.03 -8.16 14.74
CA SER A 161 15.71 -7.56 13.59
C SER A 161 14.78 -7.39 12.40
N ASP A 162 13.86 -8.33 12.19
CA ASP A 162 12.91 -8.31 11.07
C ASP A 162 12.04 -7.04 11.12
N THR A 163 11.26 -6.88 12.21
CA THR A 163 10.45 -5.68 12.48
C THR A 163 11.26 -4.38 12.44
N GLN A 164 12.52 -4.38 12.91
CA GLN A 164 13.37 -3.19 12.82
C GLN A 164 13.68 -2.81 11.37
N PHE A 165 13.96 -3.79 10.51
CA PHE A 165 14.19 -3.57 9.09
C PHE A 165 12.92 -3.17 8.35
N ASP A 166 11.74 -3.65 8.77
CA ASP A 166 10.45 -3.21 8.20
C ASP A 166 10.14 -1.77 8.54
N ILE A 167 10.29 -1.40 9.81
CA ILE A 167 10.15 -0.01 10.26
C ILE A 167 11.14 0.89 9.51
N LEU A 168 12.40 0.47 9.37
CA LEU A 168 13.40 1.24 8.62
C LEU A 168 13.00 1.39 7.14
N SER A 169 12.56 0.31 6.51
CA SER A 169 12.13 0.30 5.10
C SER A 169 10.92 1.21 4.89
N ASN A 170 9.94 1.17 5.81
CA ASN A 170 8.79 2.07 5.83
C ASN A 170 9.22 3.54 5.95
N VAL A 171 10.20 3.86 6.80
CA VAL A 171 10.72 5.22 6.96
C VAL A 171 11.42 5.68 5.69
N VAL A 172 12.30 4.86 5.12
CA VAL A 172 13.05 5.19 3.90
C VAL A 172 12.10 5.41 2.71
N GLY A 173 11.13 4.52 2.52
CA GLY A 173 10.11 4.66 1.47
C GLY A 173 9.27 5.92 1.66
N SER A 174 8.84 6.18 2.89
CA SER A 174 8.10 7.40 3.22
C SER A 174 8.88 8.68 2.91
N LEU A 175 10.14 8.75 3.34
CA LEU A 175 11.02 9.89 3.08
C LEU A 175 11.25 10.10 1.57
N ALA A 176 11.44 9.02 0.81
CA ALA A 176 11.54 9.10 -0.65
C ALA A 176 10.26 9.70 -1.27
N GLY A 177 9.08 9.30 -0.81
CA GLY A 177 7.80 9.83 -1.27
C GLY A 177 7.66 11.33 -0.97
N VAL A 178 8.07 11.74 0.23
CA VAL A 178 8.11 13.15 0.65
C VAL A 178 9.03 13.96 -0.26
N LEU A 179 10.23 13.48 -0.53
CA LEU A 179 11.19 14.16 -1.41
C LEU A 179 10.60 14.38 -2.81
N VAL A 180 9.97 13.35 -3.40
CA VAL A 180 9.31 13.45 -4.71
C VAL A 180 8.24 14.56 -4.71
N LEU A 181 7.40 14.62 -3.67
CA LEU A 181 6.36 15.65 -3.57
C LEU A 181 6.94 17.07 -3.43
N PHE A 182 8.02 17.22 -2.66
CA PHE A 182 8.71 18.51 -2.54
C PHE A 182 9.31 18.98 -3.86
N PHE A 183 10.00 18.09 -4.61
CA PHE A 183 10.61 18.45 -5.89
C PHE A 183 9.58 18.74 -6.99
N LYS A 184 8.50 17.93 -7.07
CA LYS A 184 7.41 18.16 -8.03
C LYS A 184 6.82 19.56 -7.86
N LYS A 185 6.55 19.98 -6.62
CA LYS A 185 5.97 21.29 -6.34
C LYS A 185 6.94 22.43 -6.69
N ARG A 186 8.23 22.26 -6.40
CA ARG A 186 9.27 23.23 -6.76
C ARG A 186 9.25 23.50 -8.27
N SER A 187 9.18 22.46 -9.10
CA SER A 187 9.10 22.62 -10.56
C SER A 187 7.85 23.41 -11.02
N SER A 188 6.69 23.23 -10.38
CA SER A 188 5.46 23.96 -10.74
C SER A 188 5.52 25.44 -10.33
N VAL A 189 6.20 25.75 -9.22
CA VAL A 189 6.37 27.13 -8.74
C VAL A 189 7.36 27.89 -9.62
N PHE A 190 8.46 27.27 -10.04
CA PHE A 190 9.45 27.90 -10.93
C PHE A 190 9.04 27.90 -12.41
N GLY A 191 8.21 26.95 -12.86
CA GLY A 191 7.63 26.96 -14.21
C GLY A 191 6.51 28.00 -14.42
N GLY A 192 5.97 28.56 -13.33
CA GLY A 192 4.99 29.66 -13.35
C GLY A 192 5.60 31.06 -13.50
N LEU A 193 6.93 31.20 -13.39
CA LEU A 193 7.66 32.40 -13.80
C LEU A 193 7.77 32.43 -15.33
N LYS A 194 6.64 32.60 -16.02
CA LYS A 194 6.68 33.21 -17.35
C LYS A 194 7.20 34.63 -17.15
N ILE A 195 8.47 34.84 -17.48
CA ILE A 195 9.03 36.17 -17.68
C ILE A 195 8.09 36.87 -18.66
N LYS A 196 7.33 37.85 -18.17
CA LYS A 196 6.62 38.79 -19.03
C LYS A 196 7.71 39.57 -19.75
N ASN A 197 7.95 39.23 -21.02
CA ASN A 197 8.56 40.16 -21.96
C ASN A 197 7.53 41.22 -22.34
#